data_AF-A0A699KD56-F1
#
_entry.id   AF-A0A699KD56-F1
#
_cell.length_a   1.000
_cell.length_b   1.000
_cell.length_c   1.000
_cell.angle_alpha   90.00
_cell.angle_beta   90.00
_cell.angle_gamma   90.00
#
_symmetry.space_group_name_H-M   'P 1'
#
loop_
_entity.id
_entity.type
_entity.pdbx_description
1 polymer ?
#
loop_
_entity_poly.entity_id
_entity_poly.type
_entity_poly.pdbx_seq_one_letter_code
_entity_poly.pdbx_strand_id
1 'polypeptide(L)'
;MYCDSKSAIALCYNNVQHSRSKHIDIRYHFIKEQVENGVIELYFVNTEYQLVDLFTKALGRDRIEFLTNKLGMRSFTPETLKQLMNEEDE
;
A
#
# COMPACT_ATOMS: atom_id res chain seq x y z
N MET A 1 0.06 3.84 -8.70
CA MET A 1 0.62 3.04 -7.58
C MET A 1 1.14 3.98 -6.50
N TYR A 2 0.92 3.68 -5.21
CA TYR A 2 1.35 4.54 -4.10
C TYR A 2 2.60 3.97 -3.42
N CYS A 3 3.57 4.82 -3.10
CA CYS A 3 4.81 4.43 -2.43
C CYS A 3 5.20 5.48 -1.38
N ASP A 4 5.66 5.04 -0.21
CA ASP A 4 6.13 5.92 0.87
C ASP A 4 7.65 6.16 0.85
N SER A 5 8.36 5.46 -0.03
CA SER A 5 9.80 5.62 -0.23
C SER A 5 10.07 6.62 -1.35
N LYS A 6 10.41 7.87 -0.97
CA LYS A 6 10.84 8.90 -1.91
C LYS A 6 12.05 8.46 -2.74
N SER A 7 12.97 7.70 -2.14
CA SER A 7 14.13 7.18 -2.86
C SER A 7 13.73 6.14 -3.91
N ALA A 8 12.79 5.24 -3.61
CA ALA A 8 12.29 4.28 -4.60
C ALA A 8 11.59 4.96 -5.78
N ILE A 9 10.76 5.98 -5.51
CA ILE A 9 10.12 6.80 -6.56
C ILE A 9 11.19 7.51 -7.40
N ALA A 10 12.15 8.18 -6.75
CA ALA A 10 13.23 8.88 -7.44
C ALA A 10 14.09 7.93 -8.29
N LEU A 11 14.33 6.69 -7.84
CA LEU A 11 15.05 5.70 -8.62
C LEU A 11 14.29 5.28 -9.88
N CYS A 12 12.95 5.19 -9.82
CA CYS A 12 12.15 4.82 -11.00
C CYS A 12 12.14 5.94 -12.06
N TYR A 13 12.16 7.22 -11.64
CA TYR A 13 12.12 8.35 -12.57
C TYR A 13 13.49 8.87 -13.00
N ASN A 14 14.55 8.68 -12.21
CA ASN A 14 15.88 9.16 -12.54
C ASN A 14 16.76 8.05 -13.11
N ASN A 15 17.47 8.35 -14.21
CA ASN A 15 18.47 7.46 -14.81
C ASN A 15 19.79 7.37 -14.01
N VAL A 16 19.81 7.81 -12.75
CA VAL A 16 21.02 7.77 -11.92
C VAL A 16 21.27 6.34 -11.48
N GLN A 17 22.12 5.66 -12.23
CA GLN A 17 22.54 4.29 -11.99
C GLN A 17 23.40 4.21 -10.73
N HIS A 18 22.79 3.88 -9.59
CA HIS A 18 23.55 3.58 -8.37
C HIS A 18 24.04 2.13 -8.42
N SER A 19 25.35 1.96 -8.53
CA SER A 19 26.09 0.71 -8.68
C SER A 19 25.99 -0.29 -7.49
N ARG A 20 25.00 -0.18 -6.60
CA ARG A 20 25.01 -0.83 -5.28
C ARG A 20 23.79 -1.66 -4.85
N SER A 21 22.83 -1.99 -5.72
CA SER A 21 21.66 -2.79 -5.30
C SER A 21 21.45 -4.09 -6.09
N LYS A 22 22.46 -4.97 -6.14
CA LYS A 22 22.40 -6.29 -6.80
C LYS A 22 21.23 -7.19 -6.38
N HIS A 23 20.61 -6.95 -5.22
CA HIS A 23 19.47 -7.74 -4.73
C HIS A 23 18.11 -7.20 -5.15
N ILE A 24 18.07 -6.02 -5.77
CA ILE A 24 16.83 -5.32 -6.12
C ILE A 24 16.56 -5.32 -7.63
N ASP A 25 17.53 -5.76 -8.44
CA ASP A 25 17.58 -5.55 -9.88
C ASP A 25 16.30 -6.00 -10.62
N ILE A 26 15.80 -7.23 -10.43
CA ILE A 26 14.69 -7.73 -11.27
C ILE A 26 13.39 -6.93 -11.07
N ARG A 27 12.96 -6.75 -9.82
CA ARG A 27 11.70 -6.05 -9.52
C ARG A 27 11.80 -4.56 -9.82
N TYR A 28 12.97 -3.98 -9.56
CA TYR A 28 13.22 -2.58 -9.86
C TYR A 28 13.21 -2.32 -11.37
N HIS A 29 13.95 -3.12 -12.16
CA HIS A 29 13.95 -2.97 -13.62
C HIS A 29 12.57 -3.16 -14.20
N PHE A 30 11.80 -4.14 -13.73
CA PHE A 30 10.42 -4.33 -14.17
C PHE A 30 9.55 -3.11 -13.86
N ILE A 31 9.51 -2.65 -12.61
CA ILE A 31 8.67 -1.49 -12.22
C ILE A 31 9.12 -0.23 -12.99
N LYS A 32 10.42 0.00 -13.12
CA LYS A 32 10.97 1.14 -13.86
C LYS A 32 10.55 1.09 -15.33
N GLU A 33 10.69 -0.05 -16.00
CA GLU A 33 10.25 -0.22 -17.39
C GLU A 33 8.74 0.06 -17.53
N GLN A 34 7.92 -0.42 -16.60
CA GLN A 34 6.48 -0.12 -16.62
C GLN A 34 6.17 1.37 -16.40
N VAL A 35 6.98 2.07 -15.60
CA VAL A 35 6.87 3.53 -15.41
C VAL A 35 7.30 4.28 -16.68
N GLU A 36 8.41 3.90 -17.29
CA GLU A 36 8.92 4.49 -18.53
C GLU A 36 7.95 4.28 -19.72
N ASN A 37 7.30 3.12 -19.78
CA ASN A 37 6.26 2.81 -20.75
C ASN A 37 4.91 3.50 -20.45
N GLY A 38 4.80 4.24 -19.34
CA GLY A 38 3.57 4.92 -18.93
C GLY A 38 2.46 3.99 -18.45
N VAL A 39 2.76 2.71 -18.20
CA VAL A 39 1.79 1.71 -17.69
C VAL A 39 1.52 1.94 -16.20
N ILE A 40 2.52 2.40 -15.46
CA ILE A 40 2.43 2.66 -14.02
C ILE A 40 2.87 4.09 -13.73
N GLU A 41 2.04 4.83 -12.99
CA GLU A 41 2.44 6.10 -12.37
C GLU A 41 2.68 5.90 -10.87
N LEU A 42 3.74 6.49 -10.34
CA LEU A 42 4.10 6.41 -8.93
C LEU A 42 3.75 7.71 -8.20
N TYR A 43 2.98 7.57 -7.13
CA TYR A 43 2.56 8.67 -6.27
C TYR A 43 3.16 8.51 -4.88
N PHE A 44 3.71 9.60 -4.35
CA PHE A 44 4.17 9.60 -2.96
C PHE A 44 2.98 9.60 -2.01
N VAL A 45 3.01 8.72 -1.03
CA VAL A 45 2.11 8.74 0.14
C VAL A 45 2.96 8.81 1.40
N ASN A 46 2.56 9.60 2.39
CA ASN A 46 3.24 9.56 3.68
C ASN A 46 3.08 8.16 4.28
N THR A 47 4.14 7.60 4.90
CA THR A 47 4.12 6.31 5.60
C THR A 47 2.98 6.23 6.62
N GLU A 48 2.61 7.38 7.21
CA GLU A 48 1.46 7.52 8.11
C GLU A 48 0.10 7.25 7.44
N TYR A 49 0.03 7.18 6.12
CA TYR A 49 -1.20 6.93 5.36
C TYR A 49 -1.08 5.72 4.43
N GLN A 50 0.04 4.99 4.50
CA GLN A 50 0.23 3.80 3.69
C GLN A 50 -0.60 2.63 4.25
N LEU A 51 -1.76 2.37 3.65
CA LEU A 51 -2.71 1.37 4.13
C LEU A 51 -2.14 -0.05 4.11
N VAL A 52 -1.22 -0.35 3.19
CA VAL A 52 -0.59 -1.69 3.12
C VAL A 52 0.32 -2.00 4.31
N ASP A 53 0.72 -0.99 5.09
CA ASP A 53 1.49 -1.20 6.31
C ASP A 53 0.71 -2.03 7.33
N LEU A 54 -0.62 -1.96 7.31
CA LEU A 54 -1.50 -2.79 8.12
C LEU A 54 -1.24 -4.30 7.91
N PHE A 55 -0.87 -4.70 6.69
CA PHE A 55 -0.68 -6.10 6.32
C PHE A 55 0.78 -6.55 6.28
N THR A 56 1.73 -5.61 6.31
CA THR A 56 3.14 -5.87 6.04
C THR A 56 4.07 -5.54 7.20
N LYS A 57 3.60 -4.77 8.20
CA LYS A 57 4.38 -4.34 9.35
C LYS A 57 3.72 -4.76 10.66
N ALA A 58 4.54 -5.03 11.67
CA ALA A 58 4.07 -5.13 13.05
C ALA A 58 3.89 -3.71 13.61
N LEU A 59 2.64 -3.26 13.74
CA LEU A 59 2.29 -1.91 14.18
C LEU A 59 1.67 -1.93 15.59
N GLY A 60 1.78 -0.81 16.30
CA GLY A 60 1.09 -0.61 17.58
C GLY A 60 -0.42 -0.48 17.40
N ARG A 61 -1.19 -0.70 18.47
CA ARG A 61 -2.66 -0.68 18.45
C ARG A 61 -3.24 0.59 17.83
N ASP A 62 -2.80 1.76 18.29
CA ASP A 62 -3.33 3.06 17.83
C ASP A 62 -3.12 3.24 16.31
N ARG A 63 -2.00 2.72 15.81
CA ARG A 63 -1.65 2.75 14.39
C ARG A 63 -2.52 1.80 13.57
N ILE A 64 -2.75 0.59 14.09
CA ILE A 64 -3.67 -0.38 13.49
C ILE A 64 -5.08 0.20 13.43
N GLU A 65 -5.57 0.79 14.51
CA GLU A 65 -6.91 1.40 14.58
C GLU A 65 -7.06 2.55 13.58
N PHE A 66 -6.07 3.45 13.53
CA PHE A 66 -6.05 4.53 12.54
C PHE A 66 -6.14 4.01 11.10
N LEU A 67 -5.30 3.03 10.74
CA LEU A 67 -5.27 2.47 9.39
C LEU A 67 -6.53 1.66 9.07
N THR A 68 -7.08 0.93 10.03
CA THR A 68 -8.34 0.16 9.91
C THR A 68 -9.52 1.09 9.61
N ASN A 69 -9.60 2.21 10.33
CA ASN A 69 -10.60 3.26 10.10
C ASN A 69 -10.43 3.91 8.72
N LYS A 70 -9.19 4.20 8.30
CA LYS A 70 -8.91 4.76 6.97
C LYS A 70 -9.18 3.79 5.83
N LEU A 71 -9.00 2.49 6.06
CA LEU A 71 -9.32 1.43 5.11
C LEU A 71 -10.85 1.19 4.98
N GLY A 72 -11.65 1.77 5.89
CA GLY A 72 -13.10 1.61 5.92
C GLY A 72 -13.55 0.26 6.48
N MET A 73 -12.66 -0.43 7.22
CA MET A 73 -13.02 -1.68 7.87
C MET A 73 -14.00 -1.41 9.01
N ARG A 74 -15.06 -2.22 9.06
CA ARG A 74 -16.08 -2.15 10.12
C ARG A 74 -15.97 -3.39 10.99
N SER A 75 -16.04 -3.20 12.30
CA SER A 75 -16.24 -4.28 13.24
C SER A 75 -17.73 -4.56 13.37
N PHE A 76 -18.08 -5.84 13.39
CA PHE A 76 -19.44 -6.28 13.63
C PHE A 76 -19.43 -7.31 14.74
N THR A 77 -20.44 -7.25 15.61
CA THR A 77 -20.69 -8.34 16.56
C THR A 77 -21.42 -9.47 15.82
N PRO A 78 -21.39 -10.71 16.33
CA PRO A 78 -22.14 -11.80 15.73
C PRO A 78 -23.64 -11.49 15.56
N GLU A 79 -24.21 -10.69 16.46
CA GLU A 79 -25.62 -10.28 16.41
C GLU A 79 -25.89 -9.26 15.30
N THR A 80 -25.02 -8.25 15.16
CA THR A 80 -25.14 -7.25 14.07
C THR A 80 -24.88 -7.88 12.71
N LEU A 81 -23.97 -8.86 12.61
CA LEU A 81 -23.79 -9.64 11.38
C LEU A 81 -25.06 -10.41 11.01
N LYS A 82 -25.70 -11.08 11.98
CA LYS A 82 -26.95 -11.82 11.73
C LYS A 82 -28.08 -10.89 11.28
N GLN A 83 -28.18 -9.69 11.86
CA GLN A 83 -29.18 -8.71 11.45
C GLN A 83 -28.97 -8.25 10.00
N LEU A 84 -27.73 -7.90 9.63
CA LEU A 84 -27.40 -7.50 8.26
C LEU A 84 -27.66 -8.61 7.23
N MET A 85 -27.35 -9.86 7.58
CA MET A 85 -27.59 -11.00 6.68
C MET A 85 -29.08 -11.29 6.47
N ASN A 86 -29.94 -10.93 7.42
CA ASN A 86 -31.39 -11.15 7.31
C ASN A 86 -32.12 -10.00 6.60
N GLU A 87 -31.49 -8.81 6.50
CA GLU A 87 -32.06 -7.64 5.81
C GLU A 87 -31.86 -7.68 4.28
N GLU A 88 -30.99 -8.55 3.75
CA GLU A 88 -30.78 -8.72 2.30
C GLU A 88 -31.80 -9.68 1.63
N ASP A 89 -32.63 -10.36 2.42
CA ASP A 89 -33.62 -11.35 1.96
C ASP A 89 -35.08 -10.82 1.89
N GLU A 90 -35.32 -9.52 2.13
CA GLU A 90 -36.61 -8.81 1.91
C GLU A 90 -36.51 -7.74 0.80
#